data_AF-A0A372RI25-F1
#
_entry.id   AF-A0A372RI25-F1
#
_cell.length_a   1.000
_cell.length_b   1.000
_cell.length_c   1.000
_cell.angle_alpha   90.00
_cell.angle_beta   90.00
_cell.angle_gamma   90.00
#
_symmetry.space_group_name_H-M   'P 1'
#
loop_
_entity.id
_entity.type
_entity.pdbx_description
1 polymer ?
#
loop_
_entity_poly.entity_id
_entity_poly.type
_entity_poly.pdbx_seq_one_letter_code
_entity_poly.pdbx_strand_id
1 'polypeptide(L)'
;MVIIKKPSQRSLYFQYVFLIALTIISSVISFAFFLSLFDITLFKSNRQIFFENEYVNPTKDRTLFYDFNYENKTRENGAIVVLVRNEELSSLMSSMRQFEDRFNKKFQYPYVFLNDKEFTKEFIESTKAMTNAETKYGLIPVEMWSYPSWINQTEALYARKKMEEDKVIYGGSESYRHMCRFNSGFFFRHPLIEQYDYYWRLEPGVEFMCDIDYDVFKFIKKNNITYGFTIALMEVKETIPTLWDTVKEFTKEYPEYMNKNSAMKFISNTGKNYNMCHFWSNFEIGDLNFWRSEKYIKFFEYLDKAGGFFYERWGDAPVHTIALALFLEKNQIHFFNDISYRHDPFEHCPIEKDVHEGGKCHCNPEKTFGKNLF
;
A
#
# COMPACT_ATOMS: atom_id res chain seq x y z
N MET A 1 -54.57 -64.84 35.09
CA MET A 1 -55.07 -63.48 35.39
C MET A 1 -53.85 -62.57 35.50
N VAL A 2 -53.53 -61.80 34.44
CA VAL A 2 -52.34 -60.92 34.42
C VAL A 2 -52.71 -59.63 35.16
N ILE A 3 -52.06 -59.39 36.30
CA ILE A 3 -52.26 -58.18 37.09
C ILE A 3 -51.50 -57.04 36.40
N ILE A 4 -52.21 -56.19 35.67
CA ILE A 4 -51.66 -54.93 35.15
C ILE A 4 -51.57 -53.96 36.33
N LYS A 5 -50.38 -53.80 36.92
CA LYS A 5 -50.12 -52.79 37.95
C LYS A 5 -50.23 -51.41 37.30
N LYS A 6 -51.22 -50.61 37.70
CA LYS A 6 -51.26 -49.17 37.38
C LYS A 6 -49.95 -48.53 37.84
N PRO A 7 -49.26 -47.73 37.01
CA PRO A 7 -48.06 -47.02 37.43
C PRO A 7 -48.38 -46.17 38.67
N SER A 8 -47.49 -46.19 39.66
CA SER A 8 -47.69 -45.42 40.88
C SER A 8 -47.75 -43.92 40.54
N GLN A 9 -48.47 -43.15 41.36
CA GLN A 9 -48.59 -41.69 41.16
C GLN A 9 -47.21 -40.99 41.10
N ARG A 10 -46.20 -41.56 41.80
CA ARG A 10 -44.79 -41.17 41.67
C ARG A 10 -44.20 -41.42 40.28
N SER A 11 -44.51 -42.56 39.65
CA SER A 11 -44.03 -42.90 38.31
C SER A 11 -44.56 -41.93 37.24
N LEU A 12 -45.87 -41.61 37.30
CA LEU A 12 -46.44 -40.58 36.42
C LEU A 12 -45.80 -39.21 36.66
N TYR A 13 -45.60 -38.80 37.91
CA TYR A 13 -44.95 -37.53 38.23
C TYR A 13 -43.53 -37.45 37.66
N PHE A 14 -42.73 -38.51 37.77
CA PHE A 14 -41.40 -38.58 37.17
C PHE A 14 -41.43 -38.48 35.65
N GLN A 15 -42.39 -39.14 34.98
CA GLN A 15 -42.55 -39.02 33.52
C GLN A 15 -42.93 -37.60 33.10
N TYR A 16 -43.83 -36.93 33.84
CA TYR A 16 -44.20 -35.53 33.57
C TYR A 16 -43.02 -34.57 33.77
N VAL A 17 -42.28 -34.70 34.87
CA VAL A 17 -41.09 -33.87 35.13
C VAL A 17 -40.02 -34.10 34.07
N PHE A 18 -39.82 -35.34 33.61
CA PHE A 18 -38.87 -35.68 32.55
C PHE A 18 -39.27 -35.08 31.20
N LEU A 19 -40.56 -35.10 30.84
CA LEU A 19 -41.07 -34.45 29.62
C LEU A 19 -40.92 -32.93 29.67
N ILE A 20 -41.18 -32.31 30.84
CA ILE A 20 -40.97 -30.87 31.04
C ILE A 20 -39.48 -30.53 30.93
N ALA A 21 -38.59 -31.32 31.53
CA ALA A 21 -37.15 -31.11 31.40
C ALA A 21 -36.66 -31.24 29.95
N LEU A 22 -37.13 -32.24 29.21
CA LEU A 22 -36.81 -32.43 27.79
C LEU A 22 -37.29 -31.27 26.91
N THR A 23 -38.49 -30.77 27.15
CA THR A 23 -39.04 -29.63 26.40
C THR A 23 -38.29 -28.34 26.71
N ILE A 24 -37.92 -28.10 27.98
CA ILE A 24 -37.07 -26.97 28.36
C ILE A 24 -35.69 -27.09 27.68
N ILE A 25 -35.03 -28.24 27.76
CA ILE A 25 -33.71 -28.45 27.13
C ILE A 25 -33.80 -28.23 25.61
N SER A 26 -34.81 -28.79 24.94
CA SER A 26 -35.03 -28.61 23.50
C SER A 26 -35.27 -27.14 23.14
N SER A 27 -36.05 -26.42 23.95
CA SER A 27 -36.30 -24.99 23.73
C SER A 27 -35.04 -24.13 23.93
N VAL A 28 -34.20 -24.46 24.91
CA VAL A 28 -32.92 -23.76 25.17
C VAL A 28 -31.93 -24.03 24.04
N ILE A 29 -31.83 -25.28 23.56
CA ILE A 29 -30.97 -25.63 22.42
C ILE A 29 -31.46 -24.92 21.15
N SER A 30 -32.77 -24.92 20.90
CA SER A 30 -33.35 -24.23 19.74
C SER A 30 -33.15 -22.71 19.81
N PHE A 31 -33.27 -22.12 20.99
CA PHE A 31 -33.02 -20.69 21.21
C PHE A 31 -31.53 -20.34 21.08
N ALA A 32 -30.62 -21.16 21.61
CA ALA A 32 -29.18 -21.00 21.42
C ALA A 32 -28.76 -21.15 19.95
N PHE A 33 -29.36 -22.11 19.24
CA PHE A 33 -29.16 -22.27 17.79
C PHE A 33 -29.70 -21.08 17.01
N PHE A 34 -30.91 -20.59 17.37
CA PHE A 34 -31.50 -19.40 16.77
C PHE A 34 -30.66 -18.14 17.02
N LEU A 35 -30.15 -17.94 18.24
CA LEU A 35 -29.22 -16.85 18.57
C LEU A 35 -27.90 -16.99 17.79
N SER A 36 -27.35 -18.19 17.65
CA SER A 36 -26.14 -18.40 16.85
C SER A 36 -26.35 -18.11 15.37
N LEU A 37 -27.53 -18.41 14.82
CA LEU A 37 -27.91 -18.06 13.45
C LEU A 37 -28.16 -16.54 13.30
N PHE A 38 -28.70 -15.89 14.33
CA PHE A 38 -28.91 -14.44 14.37
C PHE A 38 -27.60 -13.66 14.44
N ASP A 39 -26.63 -14.10 15.25
CA ASP A 39 -25.30 -13.49 15.36
C ASP A 39 -24.49 -13.60 14.05
N ILE A 40 -24.61 -14.73 13.32
CA ILE A 40 -23.86 -14.96 12.08
C ILE A 40 -24.43 -14.18 10.89
N THR A 41 -25.73 -13.82 10.90
CA THR A 41 -26.39 -13.19 9.75
C THR A 41 -26.45 -11.66 9.79
N LEU A 42 -26.21 -11.03 10.96
CA LEU A 42 -26.35 -9.57 11.13
C LEU A 42 -25.04 -8.78 11.21
N PHE A 43 -23.92 -9.39 11.60
CA PHE A 43 -22.65 -8.68 11.73
C PHE A 43 -21.79 -8.79 10.47
N LYS A 44 -21.93 -7.82 9.56
CA LYS A 44 -20.94 -7.59 8.50
C LYS A 44 -19.62 -7.13 9.13
N SER A 45 -18.51 -7.69 8.68
CA SER A 45 -17.19 -7.21 9.08
C SER A 45 -16.95 -5.79 8.54
N ASN A 46 -16.07 -5.01 9.18
CA ASN A 46 -15.66 -3.69 8.69
C ASN A 46 -15.14 -3.77 7.24
N ARG A 47 -14.34 -4.80 6.95
CA ARG A 47 -13.94 -5.16 5.59
C ARG A 47 -15.13 -5.28 4.64
N GLN A 48 -16.15 -6.07 4.98
CA GLN A 48 -17.33 -6.23 4.12
C GLN A 48 -18.05 -4.89 3.90
N ILE A 49 -18.21 -4.09 4.95
CA ILE A 49 -18.83 -2.77 4.86
C ILE A 49 -18.04 -1.85 3.92
N PHE A 50 -16.71 -1.85 4.01
CA PHE A 50 -15.84 -1.08 3.13
C PHE A 50 -16.02 -1.47 1.65
N PHE A 51 -15.93 -2.78 1.34
CA PHE A 51 -16.04 -3.24 -0.05
C PHE A 51 -17.44 -3.06 -0.66
N GLU A 52 -18.48 -3.06 0.15
CA GLU A 52 -19.85 -2.83 -0.32
C GLU A 52 -20.18 -1.34 -0.52
N ASN A 53 -19.66 -0.45 0.34
CA ASN A 53 -20.15 0.95 0.42
C ASN A 53 -19.11 2.01 0.05
N GLU A 54 -17.81 1.74 0.23
CA GLU A 54 -16.74 2.73 0.06
C GLU A 54 -15.79 2.39 -1.09
N TYR A 55 -15.60 1.10 -1.41
CA TYR A 55 -14.64 0.66 -2.42
C TYR A 55 -15.09 0.96 -3.85
N VAL A 56 -14.27 1.72 -4.58
CA VAL A 56 -14.46 1.97 -6.01
C VAL A 56 -13.79 0.86 -6.81
N ASN A 57 -14.56 -0.16 -7.21
CA ASN A 57 -14.00 -1.32 -7.91
C ASN A 57 -13.64 -1.00 -9.38
N PRO A 58 -12.35 -1.04 -9.78
CA PRO A 58 -11.91 -0.71 -11.15
C PRO A 58 -12.51 -1.64 -12.21
N THR A 59 -12.74 -2.91 -11.86
CA THR A 59 -13.22 -3.95 -12.79
C THR A 59 -14.67 -3.75 -13.26
N LYS A 60 -15.43 -2.88 -12.59
CA LYS A 60 -16.81 -2.55 -12.96
C LYS A 60 -16.89 -1.57 -14.13
N ASP A 61 -15.84 -0.80 -14.38
CA ASP A 61 -15.82 0.21 -15.43
C ASP A 61 -15.23 -0.34 -16.74
N ARG A 62 -16.09 -0.94 -17.56
CA ARG A 62 -15.69 -1.53 -18.85
C ARG A 62 -15.12 -0.52 -19.85
N THR A 63 -15.33 0.79 -19.65
CA THR A 63 -14.77 1.82 -20.55
C THR A 63 -13.26 1.98 -20.41
N LEU A 64 -12.69 1.46 -19.32
CA LEU A 64 -11.25 1.51 -19.05
C LEU A 64 -10.52 0.27 -19.56
N PHE A 65 -11.24 -0.77 -19.95
CA PHE A 65 -10.65 -2.05 -20.34
C PHE A 65 -9.92 -1.93 -21.68
N TYR A 66 -8.84 -2.69 -21.79
CA TYR A 66 -8.09 -2.77 -23.03
C TYR A 66 -8.91 -3.42 -24.15
N ASP A 67 -9.07 -2.72 -25.28
CA ASP A 67 -9.71 -3.23 -26.48
C ASP A 67 -8.68 -3.42 -27.60
N PHE A 68 -8.50 -4.65 -28.05
CA PHE A 68 -7.59 -4.99 -29.17
C PHE A 68 -8.07 -4.42 -30.51
N ASN A 69 -9.36 -4.10 -30.65
CA ASN A 69 -9.95 -3.61 -31.90
C ASN A 69 -9.96 -2.08 -32.00
N TYR A 70 -9.58 -1.36 -30.94
CA TYR A 70 -9.60 0.10 -30.90
C TYR A 70 -8.21 0.69 -31.16
N GLU A 71 -8.00 1.19 -32.38
CA GLU A 71 -6.69 1.71 -32.83
C GLU A 71 -6.29 3.04 -32.16
N ASN A 72 -7.23 3.77 -31.54
CA ASN A 72 -6.95 5.08 -30.96
C ASN A 72 -6.67 5.01 -29.44
N LYS A 73 -5.45 4.62 -29.09
CA LYS A 73 -5.00 4.51 -27.69
C LYS A 73 -4.61 5.88 -27.12
N THR A 74 -5.60 6.75 -26.86
CA THR A 74 -5.32 7.92 -26.01
C THR A 74 -4.96 7.43 -24.62
N ARG A 75 -3.82 7.88 -24.09
CA ARG A 75 -3.34 7.56 -22.75
C ARG A 75 -3.36 8.81 -21.88
N GLU A 76 -3.39 8.61 -20.57
CA GLU A 76 -3.08 9.70 -19.66
C GLU A 76 -1.59 10.03 -19.66
N ASN A 77 -1.25 11.20 -19.12
CA ASN A 77 0.13 11.65 -19.01
C ASN A 77 0.83 10.96 -17.82
N GLY A 78 1.10 9.66 -17.97
CA GLY A 78 1.68 8.82 -16.92
C GLY A 78 3.00 8.15 -17.33
N ALA A 79 3.82 7.78 -16.35
CA ALA A 79 5.04 7.01 -16.57
C ALA A 79 5.25 5.93 -15.49
N ILE A 80 5.95 4.87 -15.85
CA ILE A 80 6.47 3.88 -14.92
C ILE A 80 7.84 4.35 -14.44
N VAL A 81 8.02 4.55 -13.15
CA VAL A 81 9.23 5.14 -12.56
C VAL A 81 9.99 4.08 -11.78
N VAL A 82 11.27 3.93 -12.10
CA VAL A 82 12.14 2.89 -11.54
C VAL A 82 13.42 3.53 -11.04
N LEU A 83 13.62 3.56 -9.72
CA LEU A 83 14.91 3.90 -9.11
C LEU A 83 15.70 2.60 -8.92
N VAL A 84 16.84 2.46 -9.57
CA VAL A 84 17.51 1.15 -9.64
C VAL A 84 18.99 1.29 -9.96
N ARG A 85 19.80 0.38 -9.42
CA ARG A 85 21.24 0.31 -9.70
C ARG A 85 21.53 -0.66 -10.84
N ASN A 86 22.70 -0.50 -11.46
CA ASN A 86 23.14 -1.39 -12.54
C ASN A 86 23.20 -2.86 -12.08
N GLU A 87 23.59 -3.11 -10.83
CA GLU A 87 23.77 -4.43 -10.26
C GLU A 87 22.44 -5.18 -10.01
N GLU A 88 21.31 -4.47 -10.05
CA GLU A 88 19.97 -5.02 -9.80
C GLU A 88 19.25 -5.44 -11.10
N LEU A 89 19.95 -5.37 -12.24
CA LEU A 89 19.40 -5.64 -13.58
C LEU A 89 18.63 -6.97 -13.65
N SER A 90 19.19 -8.06 -13.13
CA SER A 90 18.55 -9.38 -13.18
C SER A 90 17.20 -9.39 -12.44
N SER A 91 17.15 -8.80 -11.24
CA SER A 91 15.93 -8.73 -10.44
C SER A 91 14.89 -7.82 -11.10
N LEU A 92 15.34 -6.70 -11.69
CA LEU A 92 14.48 -5.80 -12.43
C LEU A 92 13.89 -6.46 -13.68
N MET A 93 14.67 -7.24 -14.43
CA MET A 93 14.17 -7.94 -15.62
C MET A 93 13.03 -8.90 -15.28
N SER A 94 13.09 -9.59 -14.13
CA SER A 94 11.99 -10.42 -13.63
C SER A 94 10.72 -9.58 -13.37
N SER A 95 10.87 -8.46 -12.69
CA SER A 95 9.77 -7.54 -12.40
C SER A 95 9.16 -6.93 -13.66
N MET A 96 10.00 -6.47 -14.60
CA MET A 96 9.55 -5.95 -15.89
C MET A 96 8.79 -7.00 -16.70
N ARG A 97 9.27 -8.25 -16.76
CA ARG A 97 8.57 -9.35 -17.47
C ARG A 97 7.14 -9.51 -16.95
N GLN A 98 6.99 -9.59 -15.64
CA GLN A 98 5.67 -9.76 -15.03
C GLN A 98 4.80 -8.52 -15.22
N PHE A 99 5.34 -7.32 -15.02
CA PHE A 99 4.60 -6.08 -15.21
C PHE A 99 4.12 -5.90 -16.65
N GLU A 100 4.97 -6.21 -17.64
CA GLU A 100 4.59 -6.24 -19.05
C GLU A 100 3.50 -7.28 -19.31
N ASP A 101 3.63 -8.49 -18.76
CA ASP A 101 2.64 -9.55 -18.94
C ASP A 101 1.27 -9.23 -18.37
N ARG A 102 1.24 -8.66 -17.18
CA ARG A 102 0.00 -8.38 -16.45
C ARG A 102 -0.65 -7.08 -16.90
N PHE A 103 0.13 -6.08 -17.28
CA PHE A 103 -0.37 -4.72 -17.54
C PHE A 103 0.22 -4.10 -18.80
N ASN A 104 1.52 -3.77 -18.81
CA ASN A 104 2.00 -2.68 -19.65
C ASN A 104 2.13 -3.03 -21.14
N LYS A 105 2.18 -4.31 -21.53
CA LYS A 105 2.12 -4.71 -22.95
C LYS A 105 0.84 -4.25 -23.65
N LYS A 106 -0.23 -4.04 -22.88
CA LYS A 106 -1.54 -3.58 -23.35
C LYS A 106 -1.53 -2.06 -23.52
N PHE A 107 -1.12 -1.34 -22.48
CA PHE A 107 -1.29 0.11 -22.38
C PHE A 107 -0.10 0.90 -22.90
N GLN A 108 1.12 0.38 -22.78
CA GLN A 108 2.35 0.97 -23.34
C GLN A 108 2.69 2.35 -22.75
N TYR A 109 2.65 2.46 -21.41
CA TYR A 109 3.17 3.62 -20.68
C TYR A 109 4.71 3.60 -20.67
N PRO A 110 5.37 4.75 -20.82
CA PRO A 110 6.82 4.84 -20.89
C PRO A 110 7.47 4.48 -19.55
N TYR A 111 8.68 3.92 -19.60
CA TYR A 111 9.53 3.73 -18.42
C TYR A 111 10.53 4.87 -18.28
N VAL A 112 10.73 5.33 -17.04
CA VAL A 112 11.80 6.24 -16.66
C VAL A 112 12.65 5.56 -15.60
N PHE A 113 13.86 5.18 -15.98
CA PHE A 113 14.87 4.60 -15.09
C PHE A 113 15.76 5.72 -14.54
N LEU A 114 15.92 5.76 -13.23
CA LEU A 114 16.73 6.74 -12.51
C LEU A 114 17.80 6.01 -11.68
N ASN A 115 19.01 6.56 -11.62
CA ASN A 115 20.13 5.99 -10.87
C ASN A 115 21.07 7.09 -10.39
N ASP A 116 21.72 6.89 -9.23
CA ASP A 116 22.77 7.77 -8.71
C ASP A 116 24.10 7.62 -9.44
N LYS A 117 24.18 6.68 -10.38
CA LYS A 117 25.31 6.47 -11.29
C LYS A 117 24.82 6.35 -12.74
N GLU A 118 25.73 6.55 -13.69
CA GLU A 118 25.46 6.31 -15.10
C GLU A 118 25.03 4.85 -15.34
N PHE A 119 23.99 4.67 -16.16
CA PHE A 119 23.56 3.33 -16.56
C PHE A 119 24.57 2.71 -17.52
N THR A 120 24.86 1.42 -17.34
CA THR A 120 25.72 0.70 -18.28
C THR A 120 24.99 0.47 -19.60
N LYS A 121 25.75 0.28 -20.67
CA LYS A 121 25.21 -0.10 -21.98
C LYS A 121 24.38 -1.38 -21.90
N GLU A 122 24.86 -2.37 -21.16
CA GLU A 122 24.15 -3.64 -20.92
C GLU A 122 22.78 -3.42 -20.26
N PHE A 123 22.72 -2.55 -19.25
CA PHE A 123 21.46 -2.22 -18.57
C PHE A 123 20.45 -1.61 -19.55
N ILE A 124 20.89 -0.61 -20.33
CA ILE A 124 20.04 0.08 -21.30
C ILE A 124 19.54 -0.89 -22.37
N GLU A 125 20.43 -1.68 -22.98
CA GLU A 125 20.09 -2.63 -24.04
C GLU A 125 19.12 -3.71 -23.53
N SER A 126 19.37 -4.25 -22.34
CA SER A 126 18.55 -5.33 -21.75
C SER A 126 17.15 -4.83 -21.37
N THR A 127 17.04 -3.69 -20.69
CA THR A 127 15.73 -3.13 -20.30
C THR A 127 14.92 -2.66 -21.51
N LYS A 128 15.58 -2.08 -22.52
CA LYS A 128 14.91 -1.69 -23.78
C LYS A 128 14.34 -2.90 -24.54
N ALA A 129 15.00 -4.06 -24.48
CA ALA A 129 14.51 -5.27 -25.13
C ALA A 129 13.27 -5.89 -24.45
N MET A 130 12.94 -5.50 -23.21
CA MET A 130 11.85 -6.09 -22.43
C MET A 130 10.47 -5.51 -22.77
N THR A 131 10.39 -4.37 -23.45
CA THR A 131 9.13 -3.65 -23.70
C THR A 131 9.13 -3.00 -25.08
N ASN A 132 7.93 -2.78 -25.62
CA ASN A 132 7.71 -1.94 -26.81
C ASN A 132 7.40 -0.47 -26.43
N ALA A 133 7.24 -0.17 -25.14
CA ALA A 133 7.06 1.18 -24.67
C ALA A 133 8.37 1.98 -24.75
N GLU A 134 8.26 3.31 -24.74
CA GLU A 134 9.44 4.18 -24.68
C GLU A 134 10.20 3.97 -23.36
N THR A 135 11.53 3.94 -23.42
CA THR A 135 12.40 3.89 -22.23
C THR A 135 13.29 5.14 -22.17
N LYS A 136 13.35 5.77 -20.99
CA LYS A 136 14.18 6.94 -20.69
C LYS A 136 15.11 6.60 -19.52
N TYR A 137 16.35 7.09 -19.57
CA TYR A 137 17.39 6.79 -18.58
C TYR A 137 17.97 8.11 -18.07
N GLY A 138 17.94 8.32 -16.75
CA GLY A 138 18.39 9.56 -16.11
C GLY A 138 19.39 9.31 -15.00
N LEU A 139 20.50 10.06 -15.05
CA LEU A 139 21.40 10.21 -13.92
C LEU A 139 20.79 11.22 -12.94
N ILE A 140 20.71 10.85 -11.67
CA ILE A 140 20.21 11.73 -10.62
C ILE A 140 21.22 12.86 -10.38
N PRO A 141 20.79 14.14 -10.43
CA PRO A 141 21.67 15.25 -10.10
C PRO A 141 22.22 15.15 -8.67
N VAL A 142 23.49 15.53 -8.49
CA VAL A 142 24.21 15.37 -7.22
C VAL A 142 23.51 16.11 -6.08
N GLU A 143 22.90 17.26 -6.34
CA GLU A 143 22.13 18.05 -5.38
C GLU A 143 20.89 17.30 -4.84
N MET A 144 20.35 16.34 -5.59
CA MET A 144 19.24 15.48 -5.17
C MET A 144 19.72 14.23 -4.43
N TRP A 145 21.01 13.87 -4.55
CA TRP A 145 21.63 12.67 -3.97
C TRP A 145 22.94 12.99 -3.23
N SER A 146 22.89 13.98 -2.34
CA SER A 146 24.02 14.37 -1.48
C SER A 146 23.56 14.86 -0.12
N TYR A 147 24.50 15.09 0.80
CA TYR A 147 24.21 15.74 2.07
C TYR A 147 23.91 17.22 1.84
N PRO A 148 22.76 17.74 2.31
CA PRO A 148 22.54 19.17 2.32
C PRO A 148 23.44 19.85 3.35
N SER A 149 23.70 21.15 3.15
CA SER A 149 24.73 21.90 3.91
C SER A 149 24.49 22.03 5.41
N TRP A 150 23.26 21.78 5.87
CA TRP A 150 22.89 21.81 7.29
C TRP A 150 23.08 20.47 8.00
N ILE A 151 23.51 19.42 7.29
CA ILE A 151 23.76 18.11 7.88
C ILE A 151 25.22 17.98 8.29
N ASN A 152 25.44 17.72 9.58
CA ASN A 152 26.72 17.36 10.13
C ASN A 152 27.03 15.90 9.76
N GLN A 153 27.90 15.70 8.78
CA GLN A 153 28.24 14.37 8.27
C GLN A 153 28.94 13.49 9.32
N THR A 154 29.67 14.09 10.27
CA THR A 154 30.30 13.36 11.37
C THR A 154 29.25 12.78 12.31
N GLU A 155 28.23 13.58 12.66
CA GLU A 155 27.10 13.13 13.47
C GLU A 155 26.28 12.06 12.75
N ALA A 156 25.98 12.26 11.46
CA ALA A 156 25.31 11.27 10.63
C ALA A 156 26.10 9.95 10.57
N LEU A 157 27.44 10.00 10.51
CA LEU A 157 28.27 8.80 10.56
C LEU A 157 28.15 8.06 11.90
N TYR A 158 28.13 8.78 13.02
CA TYR A 158 27.93 8.15 14.35
C TYR A 158 26.53 7.54 14.48
N ALA A 159 25.48 8.22 14.01
CA ALA A 159 24.12 7.67 13.97
C ALA A 159 24.05 6.38 13.15
N ARG A 160 24.69 6.33 11.98
CA ARG A 160 24.79 5.10 11.16
C ARG A 160 25.45 3.95 11.91
N LYS A 161 26.63 4.20 12.50
CA LYS A 161 27.38 3.18 13.26
C LYS A 161 26.56 2.64 14.42
N LYS A 162 25.88 3.51 15.17
CA LYS A 162 25.01 3.10 16.27
C LYS A 162 23.87 2.20 15.79
N MET A 163 23.15 2.59 14.72
CA MET A 163 22.06 1.78 14.18
C MET A 163 22.55 0.44 13.59
N GLU A 164 23.76 0.39 13.06
CA GLU A 164 24.41 -0.85 12.62
C GLU A 164 24.71 -1.79 13.80
N GLU A 165 25.27 -1.25 14.89
CA GLU A 165 25.51 -1.98 16.14
C GLU A 165 24.20 -2.51 16.75
N ASP A 166 23.14 -1.72 16.71
CA ASP A 166 21.78 -2.07 17.16
C ASP A 166 21.07 -3.04 16.18
N LYS A 167 21.72 -3.44 15.07
CA LYS A 167 21.19 -4.37 14.05
C LYS A 167 19.88 -3.90 13.41
N VAL A 168 19.68 -2.59 13.32
CA VAL A 168 18.57 -2.02 12.57
C VAL A 168 18.79 -2.30 11.09
N ILE A 169 17.78 -2.82 10.38
CA ILE A 169 17.88 -3.09 8.94
C ILE A 169 18.31 -1.82 8.19
N TYR A 170 19.32 -1.93 7.32
CA TYR A 170 19.97 -0.77 6.67
C TYR A 170 20.52 0.32 7.61
N GLY A 171 20.68 0.04 8.90
CA GLY A 171 21.12 1.00 9.92
C GLY A 171 22.43 1.69 9.58
N GLY A 172 23.43 0.93 9.11
CA GLY A 172 24.72 1.45 8.65
C GLY A 172 24.74 2.00 7.22
N SER A 173 23.65 1.88 6.44
CA SER A 173 23.66 2.22 5.01
C SER A 173 23.46 3.72 4.79
N GLU A 174 24.47 4.34 4.19
CA GLU A 174 24.43 5.75 3.76
C GLU A 174 23.59 5.93 2.49
N SER A 175 23.84 5.10 1.48
CA SER A 175 23.08 5.11 0.23
C SER A 175 21.57 4.91 0.43
N TYR A 176 21.16 4.13 1.43
CA TYR A 176 19.74 3.91 1.74
C TYR A 176 19.07 5.19 2.25
N ARG A 177 19.77 6.02 3.02
CA ARG A 177 19.25 7.31 3.49
C ARG A 177 19.11 8.32 2.36
N HIS A 178 20.06 8.35 1.43
CA HIS A 178 19.92 9.13 0.20
C HIS A 178 18.72 8.66 -0.62
N MET A 179 18.52 7.35 -0.77
CA MET A 179 17.34 6.79 -1.43
C MET A 179 16.04 7.23 -0.76
N CYS A 180 15.91 7.09 0.56
CA CYS A 180 14.71 7.51 1.28
C CYS A 180 14.44 9.01 1.13
N ARG A 181 15.48 9.85 1.24
CA ARG A 181 15.35 11.29 1.00
C ARG A 181 14.98 11.62 -0.45
N PHE A 182 15.57 10.93 -1.42
CA PHE A 182 15.29 11.12 -2.84
C PHE A 182 13.83 10.80 -3.18
N ASN A 183 13.33 9.65 -2.72
CA ASN A 183 11.93 9.28 -2.90
C ASN A 183 10.97 10.20 -2.13
N SER A 184 11.38 10.74 -0.98
CA SER A 184 10.56 11.69 -0.20
C SER A 184 10.49 13.10 -0.80
N GLY A 185 11.44 13.51 -1.64
CA GLY A 185 11.62 14.93 -1.93
C GLY A 185 11.94 15.30 -3.36
N PHE A 186 12.45 14.37 -4.16
CA PHE A 186 13.17 14.72 -5.39
C PHE A 186 12.75 13.94 -6.64
N PHE A 187 12.29 12.69 -6.53
CA PHE A 187 12.00 11.89 -7.73
C PHE A 187 11.01 12.59 -8.68
N PHE A 188 9.99 13.26 -8.14
CA PHE A 188 8.97 14.01 -8.88
C PHE A 188 9.46 15.35 -9.47
N ARG A 189 10.68 15.77 -9.10
CA ARG A 189 11.39 16.97 -9.58
C ARG A 189 12.51 16.64 -10.57
N HIS A 190 12.76 15.35 -10.83
CA HIS A 190 13.78 14.97 -11.81
C HIS A 190 13.35 15.44 -13.21
N PRO A 191 14.23 16.01 -14.05
CA PRO A 191 13.84 16.58 -15.36
C PRO A 191 13.09 15.62 -16.28
N LEU A 192 13.40 14.32 -16.23
CA LEU A 192 12.67 13.31 -17.01
C LEU A 192 11.24 13.06 -16.50
N ILE A 193 10.94 13.37 -15.24
CA ILE A 193 9.66 13.15 -14.57
C ILE A 193 8.76 14.39 -14.61
N GLU A 194 9.34 15.60 -14.66
CA GLU A 194 8.59 16.87 -14.64
C GLU A 194 7.46 16.96 -15.67
N GLN A 195 7.64 16.31 -16.83
CA GLN A 195 6.65 16.31 -17.91
C GLN A 195 5.39 15.49 -17.64
N TYR A 196 5.39 14.58 -16.65
CA TYR A 196 4.27 13.67 -16.38
C TYR A 196 3.39 14.18 -15.24
N ASP A 197 2.11 13.80 -15.28
CA ASP A 197 1.12 14.06 -14.23
C ASP A 197 0.98 12.86 -13.28
N TYR A 198 1.15 11.64 -13.79
CA TYR A 198 1.00 10.42 -13.00
C TYR A 198 2.25 9.55 -13.03
N TYR A 199 2.46 8.77 -11.97
CA TYR A 199 3.53 7.79 -11.90
C TYR A 199 3.05 6.47 -11.33
N TRP A 200 3.69 5.38 -11.75
CA TRP A 200 3.65 4.09 -11.08
C TRP A 200 5.08 3.70 -10.70
N ARG A 201 5.37 3.64 -9.40
CA ARG A 201 6.66 3.15 -8.90
C ARG A 201 6.77 1.63 -9.09
N LEU A 202 7.84 1.20 -9.74
CA LEU A 202 8.20 -0.20 -9.94
C LEU A 202 9.61 -0.43 -9.38
N GLU A 203 9.76 -1.44 -8.55
CA GLU A 203 11.04 -1.82 -7.92
C GLU A 203 11.56 -3.15 -8.50
N PRO A 204 12.87 -3.43 -8.40
CA PRO A 204 13.42 -4.75 -8.71
C PRO A 204 12.92 -5.83 -7.73
N GLY A 205 12.78 -7.07 -8.20
CA GLY A 205 12.48 -8.22 -7.34
C GLY A 205 11.01 -8.32 -6.88
N VAL A 206 10.11 -7.57 -7.51
CA VAL A 206 8.66 -7.63 -7.25
C VAL A 206 7.94 -8.59 -8.18
N GLU A 207 6.73 -9.00 -7.79
CA GLU A 207 5.86 -9.88 -8.57
C GLU A 207 4.45 -9.33 -8.72
N PHE A 208 3.89 -9.51 -9.93
CA PHE A 208 2.51 -9.18 -10.27
C PHE A 208 1.78 -10.47 -10.64
N MET A 209 0.86 -10.88 -9.78
CA MET A 209 0.36 -12.26 -9.80
C MET A 209 -1.06 -12.38 -10.37
N CYS A 210 -1.66 -11.28 -10.81
CA CYS A 210 -2.97 -11.18 -11.48
C CYS A 210 -2.83 -10.36 -12.76
N ASP A 211 -3.69 -10.61 -13.75
CA ASP A 211 -3.87 -9.76 -14.92
C ASP A 211 -4.55 -8.44 -14.54
N ILE A 212 -4.06 -7.34 -15.14
CA ILE A 212 -4.62 -5.99 -14.97
C ILE A 212 -5.08 -5.55 -16.36
N ASP A 213 -6.38 -5.65 -16.60
CA ASP A 213 -7.00 -5.50 -17.93
C ASP A 213 -7.61 -4.11 -18.20
N TYR A 214 -7.41 -3.15 -17.30
CA TYR A 214 -7.88 -1.76 -17.44
C TYR A 214 -6.75 -0.75 -17.31
N ASP A 215 -6.94 0.42 -17.90
CA ASP A 215 -5.98 1.53 -17.83
C ASP A 215 -6.04 2.19 -16.44
N VAL A 216 -5.04 1.88 -15.62
CA VAL A 216 -4.98 2.31 -14.21
C VAL A 216 -4.82 3.83 -14.07
N PHE A 217 -4.11 4.49 -15.00
CA PHE A 217 -3.96 5.94 -14.94
C PHE A 217 -5.26 6.65 -15.32
N LYS A 218 -6.01 6.12 -16.31
CA LYS A 218 -7.37 6.62 -16.57
C LYS A 218 -8.30 6.37 -15.38
N PHE A 219 -8.18 5.22 -14.72
CA PHE A 219 -8.97 4.90 -13.54
C PHE A 219 -8.77 5.94 -12.43
N ILE A 220 -7.52 6.22 -12.04
CA ILE A 220 -7.27 7.17 -10.95
C ILE A 220 -7.72 8.58 -11.31
N LYS A 221 -7.49 9.03 -12.55
CA LYS A 221 -7.93 10.35 -13.01
C LYS A 221 -9.45 10.46 -13.00
N LYS A 222 -10.15 9.47 -13.56
CA LYS A 222 -11.62 9.46 -13.65
C LYS A 222 -12.29 9.48 -12.27
N ASN A 223 -11.67 8.85 -11.28
CA ASN A 223 -12.21 8.71 -9.93
C ASN A 223 -11.60 9.70 -8.92
N ASN A 224 -10.83 10.70 -9.37
CA ASN A 224 -10.18 11.69 -8.51
C ASN A 224 -9.32 11.06 -7.39
N ILE A 225 -8.64 9.97 -7.71
CA ILE A 225 -7.71 9.28 -6.82
C ILE A 225 -6.34 9.93 -6.98
N THR A 226 -5.75 10.36 -5.87
CA THR A 226 -4.43 11.00 -5.82
C THR A 226 -3.33 9.99 -5.53
N TYR A 227 -3.61 8.95 -4.74
CA TYR A 227 -2.61 7.95 -4.37
C TYR A 227 -3.26 6.58 -4.20
N GLY A 228 -2.60 5.53 -4.68
CA GLY A 228 -3.03 4.17 -4.44
C GLY A 228 -1.90 3.22 -4.08
N PHE A 229 -2.26 2.22 -3.27
CA PHE A 229 -1.36 1.28 -2.63
C PHE A 229 -1.94 -0.15 -2.64
N THR A 230 -1.08 -1.14 -2.41
CA THR A 230 -1.47 -2.57 -2.27
C THR A 230 -1.15 -3.15 -0.90
N ILE A 231 -0.16 -2.60 -0.17
CA ILE A 231 0.23 -3.10 1.15
C ILE A 231 0.37 -1.91 2.10
N ALA A 232 -0.09 -2.10 3.33
CA ALA A 232 0.16 -1.21 4.46
C ALA A 232 0.74 -2.00 5.63
N LEU A 233 1.71 -1.45 6.34
CA LEU A 233 2.40 -2.12 7.45
C LEU A 233 2.83 -1.13 8.55
N MET A 234 3.37 -1.65 9.65
CA MET A 234 3.88 -0.85 10.76
C MET A 234 5.38 -0.62 10.61
N GLU A 235 5.81 0.63 10.72
CA GLU A 235 7.22 1.01 10.72
C GLU A 235 7.93 0.54 12.00
N VAL A 236 9.24 0.31 11.85
CA VAL A 236 10.17 0.02 12.94
C VAL A 236 10.45 1.32 13.69
N LYS A 237 9.94 1.43 14.93
CA LYS A 237 9.96 2.67 15.73
C LYS A 237 11.36 3.26 15.90
N GLU A 238 12.38 2.41 16.00
CA GLU A 238 13.80 2.78 16.17
C GLU A 238 14.34 3.64 15.01
N THR A 239 13.63 3.65 13.88
CA THR A 239 14.09 4.28 12.64
C THR A 239 13.54 5.70 12.46
N ILE A 240 12.49 6.02 13.21
CA ILE A 240 11.74 7.27 13.17
C ILE A 240 11.39 7.83 14.57
N PRO A 241 12.27 7.76 15.60
CA PRO A 241 11.91 8.14 16.96
C PRO A 241 11.41 9.59 17.11
N THR A 242 11.87 10.54 16.27
CA THR A 242 11.43 11.94 16.34
C THR A 242 10.52 12.38 15.18
N LEU A 243 10.23 11.51 14.21
CA LEU A 243 9.43 11.88 13.03
C LEU A 243 8.08 12.46 13.41
N TRP A 244 7.31 11.79 14.28
CA TRP A 244 5.98 12.26 14.64
C TRP A 244 5.98 13.55 15.46
N ASP A 245 6.98 13.74 16.32
CA ASP A 245 7.11 14.99 17.07
C ASP A 245 7.42 16.16 16.13
N THR A 246 8.31 15.95 15.15
CA THR A 246 8.61 16.91 14.07
C THR A 246 7.35 17.24 13.26
N VAL A 247 6.54 16.23 12.90
CA VAL A 247 5.26 16.42 12.20
C VAL A 247 4.26 17.22 13.04
N LYS A 248 4.17 16.97 14.35
CA LYS A 248 3.31 17.76 15.24
C LYS A 248 3.75 19.21 15.35
N GLU A 249 5.04 19.50 15.26
CA GLU A 249 5.54 20.87 15.21
C GLU A 249 5.16 21.54 13.88
N PHE A 250 5.39 20.87 12.75
CA PHE A 250 4.96 21.34 11.44
C PHE A 250 3.46 21.68 11.41
N THR A 251 2.61 20.77 11.90
CA THR A 251 1.14 20.99 11.87
C THR A 251 0.66 22.08 12.82
N LYS A 252 1.45 22.47 13.83
CA LYS A 252 1.16 23.67 14.65
C LYS A 252 1.52 24.95 13.90
N GLU A 253 2.58 24.93 13.12
CA GLU A 253 3.03 26.07 12.31
C GLU A 253 2.17 26.29 11.07
N TYR A 254 1.71 25.19 10.44
CA TYR A 254 0.90 25.19 9.22
C TYR A 254 -0.46 24.48 9.38
N PRO A 255 -1.34 24.93 10.30
CA PRO A 255 -2.63 24.30 10.52
C PRO A 255 -3.57 24.35 9.30
N GLU A 256 -3.34 25.27 8.36
CA GLU A 256 -4.13 25.45 7.14
C GLU A 256 -3.99 24.29 6.14
N TYR A 257 -2.91 23.51 6.20
CA TYR A 257 -2.72 22.35 5.32
C TYR A 257 -3.49 21.11 5.79
N MET A 258 -4.04 21.14 7.00
CA MET A 258 -4.75 20.03 7.59
C MET A 258 -6.14 19.84 6.97
N ASN A 259 -6.39 18.65 6.43
CA ASN A 259 -7.71 18.31 5.90
C ASN A 259 -8.63 17.78 7.02
N LYS A 260 -9.86 18.31 7.10
CA LYS A 260 -10.86 17.90 8.11
C LYS A 260 -11.42 16.50 7.87
N ASN A 261 -11.44 16.04 6.62
CA ASN A 261 -11.88 14.73 6.19
C ASN A 261 -10.69 13.79 5.90
N SER A 262 -9.57 14.05 6.58
CA SER A 262 -8.32 13.34 6.35
C SER A 262 -8.33 11.90 6.83
N ALA A 263 -7.35 11.13 6.37
CA ALA A 263 -7.11 9.78 6.84
C ALA A 263 -6.30 9.74 8.15
N MET A 264 -6.32 10.79 8.98
CA MET A 264 -5.58 10.86 10.26
C MET A 264 -5.78 9.61 11.14
N LYS A 265 -6.99 9.04 11.18
CA LYS A 265 -7.28 7.82 11.95
C LYS A 265 -6.47 6.60 11.52
N PHE A 266 -5.99 6.56 10.28
CA PHE A 266 -5.10 5.51 9.79
C PHE A 266 -3.73 5.55 10.49
N ILE A 267 -3.19 6.74 10.72
CA ILE A 267 -1.85 6.95 11.32
C ILE A 267 -1.88 7.28 12.82
N SER A 268 -3.02 7.72 13.36
CA SER A 268 -3.14 8.07 14.77
C SER A 268 -4.58 8.02 15.27
N ASN A 269 -4.80 7.29 16.37
CA ASN A 269 -6.10 7.21 17.03
C ASN A 269 -6.52 8.53 17.71
N THR A 270 -5.55 9.33 18.17
CA THR A 270 -5.80 10.54 19.00
C THR A 270 -5.08 11.79 18.49
N GLY A 271 -4.28 11.68 17.43
CA GLY A 271 -3.34 12.72 16.98
C GLY A 271 -2.10 12.87 17.88
N LYS A 272 -2.09 12.31 19.10
CA LYS A 272 -0.97 12.50 20.05
C LYS A 272 0.26 11.67 19.68
N ASN A 273 0.03 10.42 19.29
CA ASN A 273 1.06 9.44 18.98
C ASN A 273 0.84 8.85 17.59
N TYR A 274 1.92 8.62 16.84
CA TYR A 274 1.90 7.83 15.62
C TYR A 274 1.74 6.34 15.97
N ASN A 275 0.86 5.64 15.28
CA ASN A 275 0.66 4.19 15.45
C ASN A 275 1.60 3.34 14.57
N MET A 276 2.53 4.00 13.86
CA MET A 276 3.51 3.43 12.93
C MET A 276 2.94 2.94 11.58
N CYS A 277 1.62 2.99 11.36
CA CYS A 277 1.01 2.54 10.11
C CYS A 277 1.41 3.41 8.91
N HIS A 278 1.87 2.77 7.85
CA HIS A 278 2.18 3.42 6.59
C HIS A 278 1.82 2.56 5.38
N PHE A 279 1.60 3.20 4.24
CA PHE A 279 1.53 2.54 2.93
C PHE A 279 2.94 2.17 2.48
N TRP A 280 3.11 0.96 1.96
CA TRP A 280 4.41 0.45 1.59
C TRP A 280 4.83 0.95 0.20
N SER A 281 5.69 1.97 0.18
CA SER A 281 5.99 2.80 -0.99
C SER A 281 6.72 2.10 -2.14
N ASN A 282 7.15 0.84 -2.02
CA ASN A 282 7.68 0.12 -3.19
C ASN A 282 6.61 -0.12 -4.27
N PHE A 283 5.33 -0.11 -3.88
CA PHE A 283 4.20 0.01 -4.79
C PHE A 283 3.48 1.33 -4.55
N GLU A 284 3.49 2.21 -5.54
CA GLU A 284 2.73 3.45 -5.52
C GLU A 284 2.21 3.74 -6.92
N ILE A 285 0.95 4.13 -7.00
CA ILE A 285 0.40 4.78 -8.18
C ILE A 285 -0.12 6.12 -7.70
N GLY A 286 0.37 7.23 -8.25
CA GLY A 286 0.00 8.54 -7.72
C GLY A 286 0.00 9.66 -8.74
N ASP A 287 -0.66 10.75 -8.33
CA ASP A 287 -0.65 12.04 -9.00
C ASP A 287 0.55 12.85 -8.50
N LEU A 288 1.49 13.13 -9.40
CA LEU A 288 2.70 13.90 -9.14
C LEU A 288 2.38 15.33 -8.69
N ASN A 289 1.20 15.86 -9.02
CA ASN A 289 0.79 17.20 -8.61
C ASN A 289 0.60 17.31 -7.09
N PHE A 290 0.30 16.22 -6.39
CA PHE A 290 0.29 16.23 -4.92
C PHE A 290 1.69 16.48 -4.37
N TRP A 291 2.70 15.75 -4.85
CA TRP A 291 4.09 15.92 -4.40
C TRP A 291 4.66 17.29 -4.78
N ARG A 292 4.19 17.88 -5.89
CA ARG A 292 4.56 19.23 -6.32
C ARG A 292 3.78 20.33 -5.60
N SER A 293 2.73 20.00 -4.84
CA SER A 293 1.90 20.98 -4.16
C SER A 293 2.67 21.70 -3.05
N GLU A 294 2.37 22.99 -2.84
CA GLU A 294 3.02 23.81 -1.81
C GLU A 294 3.05 23.13 -0.44
N LYS A 295 1.91 22.55 -0.02
CA LYS A 295 1.79 21.85 1.27
C LYS A 295 2.76 20.67 1.42
N TYR A 296 2.96 19.88 0.38
CA TYR A 296 3.91 18.76 0.43
C TYR A 296 5.36 19.26 0.37
N ILE A 297 5.65 20.25 -0.49
CA ILE A 297 6.99 20.84 -0.59
C ILE A 297 7.42 21.42 0.77
N LYS A 298 6.53 22.20 1.42
CA LYS A 298 6.77 22.74 2.76
C LYS A 298 6.96 21.68 3.81
N PHE A 299 6.15 20.62 3.77
CA PHE A 299 6.29 19.48 4.67
C PHE A 299 7.65 18.79 4.51
N PHE A 300 8.03 18.44 3.27
CA PHE A 300 9.32 17.84 2.98
C PHE A 300 10.48 18.75 3.40
N GLU A 301 10.45 20.04 3.09
CA GLU A 301 11.48 21.00 3.48
C GLU A 301 11.65 21.08 5.01
N TYR A 302 10.54 21.06 5.75
CA TYR A 302 10.56 21.04 7.21
C TYR A 302 11.25 19.78 7.75
N LEU A 303 10.89 18.60 7.23
CA LEU A 303 11.52 17.34 7.60
C LEU A 303 13.00 17.27 7.20
N ASP A 304 13.34 17.75 6.00
CA ASP A 304 14.71 17.76 5.49
C ASP A 304 15.61 18.65 6.33
N LYS A 305 15.08 19.78 6.83
CA LYS A 305 15.77 20.67 7.80
C LYS A 305 15.95 20.04 9.17
N ALA A 306 15.01 19.24 9.63
CA ALA A 306 15.14 18.48 10.89
C ALA A 306 16.25 17.41 10.82
N GLY A 307 16.59 16.94 9.60
CA GLY A 307 17.74 16.07 9.35
C GLY A 307 17.55 14.60 9.72
N GLY A 308 16.32 14.19 10.07
CA GLY A 308 16.02 12.81 10.46
C GLY A 308 16.24 11.75 9.36
N PHE A 309 16.31 12.14 8.09
CA PHE A 309 16.79 11.25 7.03
C PHE A 309 18.23 10.76 7.28
N PHE A 310 19.07 11.57 7.92
CA PHE A 310 20.50 11.29 8.10
C PHE A 310 20.90 11.00 9.55
N TYR A 311 20.29 11.68 10.52
CA TYR A 311 20.52 11.43 11.95
C TYR A 311 19.71 10.26 12.49
N GLU A 312 18.60 9.91 11.83
CA GLU A 312 17.82 8.70 12.06
C GLU A 312 17.87 7.83 10.79
N ARG A 313 16.73 7.26 10.39
CA ARG A 313 16.58 6.50 9.14
C ARG A 313 15.15 6.62 8.60
N TRP A 314 14.66 7.86 8.51
CA TRP A 314 13.31 8.16 8.01
C TRP A 314 13.12 7.61 6.60
N GLY A 315 12.21 6.65 6.46
CA GLY A 315 11.82 6.10 5.17
C GLY A 315 10.87 7.02 4.40
N ASP A 316 10.89 6.94 3.08
CA ASP A 316 9.90 7.61 2.23
C ASP A 316 8.48 7.10 2.47
N ALA A 317 8.30 5.81 2.71
CA ALA A 317 7.00 5.21 3.05
C ALA A 317 6.23 5.92 4.20
N PRO A 318 6.79 6.05 5.42
CA PRO A 318 6.11 6.78 6.49
C PRO A 318 5.98 8.28 6.19
N VAL A 319 6.95 8.91 5.51
CA VAL A 319 6.87 10.33 5.13
C VAL A 319 5.72 10.59 4.17
N HIS A 320 5.61 9.80 3.09
CA HIS A 320 4.52 9.84 2.12
C HIS A 320 3.19 9.62 2.80
N THR A 321 3.09 8.56 3.60
CA THR A 321 1.84 8.20 4.27
C THR A 321 1.36 9.30 5.21
N ILE A 322 2.26 9.87 6.02
CA ILE A 322 1.90 10.96 6.92
C ILE A 322 1.37 12.15 6.12
N ALA A 323 2.07 12.58 5.06
CA ALA A 323 1.61 13.70 4.25
C ALA A 323 0.23 13.43 3.62
N LEU A 324 0.04 12.26 3.00
CA LEU A 324 -1.22 11.84 2.40
C LEU A 324 -2.36 11.83 3.44
N ALA A 325 -2.11 11.22 4.59
CA ALA A 325 -3.10 11.04 5.64
C ALA A 325 -3.45 12.33 6.40
N LEU A 326 -2.63 13.38 6.31
CA LEU A 326 -2.90 14.69 6.89
C LEU A 326 -3.54 15.66 5.88
N PHE A 327 -3.09 15.64 4.62
CA PHE A 327 -3.35 16.71 3.65
C PHE A 327 -4.42 16.40 2.60
N LEU A 328 -4.78 15.14 2.42
CA LEU A 328 -5.82 14.72 1.47
C LEU A 328 -7.13 14.38 2.17
N GLU A 329 -8.21 14.35 1.40
CA GLU A 329 -9.43 13.65 1.83
C GLU A 329 -9.21 12.14 1.77
N LYS A 330 -9.81 11.39 2.70
CA LYS A 330 -9.64 9.92 2.79
C LYS A 330 -10.01 9.18 1.49
N ASN A 331 -10.95 9.68 0.71
CA ASN A 331 -11.44 9.07 -0.54
C ASN A 331 -10.48 9.27 -1.73
N GLN A 332 -9.49 10.16 -1.61
CA GLN A 332 -8.44 10.35 -2.62
C GLN A 332 -7.31 9.32 -2.49
N ILE A 333 -7.36 8.48 -1.44
CA ILE A 333 -6.41 7.39 -1.19
C ILE A 333 -7.12 6.07 -1.49
N HIS A 334 -6.56 5.28 -2.41
CA HIS A 334 -7.20 4.07 -2.92
C HIS A 334 -6.39 2.80 -2.61
N PHE A 335 -7.05 1.81 -2.04
CA PHE A 335 -6.46 0.49 -1.88
C PHE A 335 -6.75 -0.35 -3.13
N PHE A 336 -5.75 -0.70 -3.93
CA PHE A 336 -5.93 -1.55 -5.11
C PHE A 336 -6.07 -3.03 -4.72
N ASN A 337 -7.28 -3.44 -4.32
CA ASN A 337 -7.54 -4.81 -3.90
C ASN A 337 -7.33 -5.82 -5.05
N ASP A 338 -7.58 -5.43 -6.30
CA ASP A 338 -7.49 -6.26 -7.49
C ASP A 338 -6.07 -6.43 -8.05
N ILE A 339 -5.13 -5.54 -7.68
CA ILE A 339 -3.74 -5.64 -8.11
C ILE A 339 -2.97 -6.47 -7.09
N SER A 340 -2.81 -7.77 -7.34
CA SER A 340 -1.91 -8.57 -6.51
C SER A 340 -0.46 -8.15 -6.70
N TYR A 341 0.27 -8.16 -5.59
CA TYR A 341 1.62 -7.64 -5.56
C TYR A 341 2.43 -8.33 -4.46
N ARG A 342 3.65 -8.75 -4.78
CA ARG A 342 4.61 -9.26 -3.79
C ARG A 342 5.90 -8.47 -3.90
N HIS A 343 6.41 -8.07 -2.75
CA HIS A 343 7.80 -7.71 -2.54
C HIS A 343 8.21 -8.42 -1.25
N ASP A 344 9.21 -9.29 -1.31
CA ASP A 344 9.50 -10.15 -0.16
C ASP A 344 9.76 -9.33 1.12
N PRO A 345 9.27 -9.79 2.29
CA PRO A 345 8.55 -11.05 2.52
C PRO A 345 7.01 -10.93 2.45
N PHE A 346 6.46 -9.80 2.01
CA PHE A 346 5.02 -9.52 2.08
C PHE A 346 4.35 -9.62 0.71
N GLU A 347 3.15 -10.19 0.69
CA GLU A 347 2.32 -10.22 -0.51
C GLU A 347 0.89 -9.75 -0.21
N HIS A 348 0.30 -9.02 -1.15
CA HIS A 348 -1.14 -8.79 -1.23
C HIS A 348 -1.72 -9.69 -2.32
N CYS A 349 -2.76 -10.45 -1.96
CA CYS A 349 -3.48 -11.33 -2.87
C CYS A 349 -4.99 -11.13 -2.65
N PRO A 350 -5.77 -10.80 -3.70
CA PRO A 350 -7.22 -10.67 -3.58
C PRO A 350 -7.86 -11.91 -2.96
N ILE A 351 -8.74 -11.72 -1.97
CA ILE A 351 -9.40 -12.83 -1.25
C ILE A 351 -10.72 -13.20 -1.90
N GLU A 352 -11.42 -12.20 -2.44
CA GLU A 352 -12.71 -12.40 -3.10
C GLU A 352 -12.55 -13.22 -4.38
N LYS A 353 -13.34 -14.28 -4.48
CA LYS A 353 -13.24 -15.26 -5.57
C LYS A 353 -13.42 -14.62 -6.95
N ASP A 354 -14.36 -13.69 -7.09
CA ASP A 354 -14.63 -13.00 -8.35
C ASP A 354 -13.46 -12.12 -8.78
N VAL A 355 -12.78 -11.46 -7.84
CA VAL A 355 -11.58 -10.67 -8.10
C VAL A 355 -10.39 -11.58 -8.42
N HIS A 356 -10.17 -12.63 -7.63
CA HIS A 356 -9.04 -13.55 -7.78
C HIS A 356 -9.12 -14.36 -9.09
N GLU A 357 -10.25 -15.02 -9.35
CA GLU A 357 -10.45 -15.80 -10.57
C GLU A 357 -10.61 -14.89 -11.80
N GLY A 358 -11.30 -13.75 -11.65
CA GLY A 358 -11.47 -12.77 -12.72
C GLY A 358 -10.14 -12.14 -13.17
N GLY A 359 -9.23 -11.90 -12.22
CA GLY A 359 -7.86 -11.46 -12.47
C GLY A 359 -6.90 -12.59 -12.85
N LYS A 360 -7.36 -13.84 -13.00
CA LYS A 360 -6.52 -15.02 -13.30
C LYS A 360 -5.29 -15.12 -12.37
N CYS A 361 -5.53 -14.85 -11.09
CA CYS A 361 -4.47 -14.71 -10.10
C CYS A 361 -3.80 -16.07 -9.82
N HIS A 362 -2.48 -16.08 -9.63
CA HIS A 362 -1.73 -17.27 -9.22
C HIS A 362 -1.13 -17.19 -7.80
N CYS A 363 -1.44 -16.12 -7.06
CA CYS A 363 -1.10 -15.98 -5.65
C CYS A 363 -2.03 -16.83 -4.77
N ASN A 364 -1.59 -17.14 -3.55
CA ASN A 364 -2.41 -17.84 -2.57
C ASN A 364 -3.11 -16.82 -1.66
N PRO A 365 -4.46 -16.69 -1.70
CA PRO A 365 -5.20 -15.77 -0.84
C PRO A 365 -4.90 -15.97 0.66
N GLU A 366 -4.50 -17.17 1.06
CA GLU A 366 -4.16 -17.45 2.46
C GLU A 366 -2.88 -16.79 2.95
N LYS A 367 -2.01 -16.37 2.04
CA LYS A 367 -0.74 -15.70 2.34
C LYS A 367 -0.83 -14.17 2.33
N THR A 368 -1.98 -13.61 1.94
CA THR A 368 -2.13 -12.15 1.88
C THR A 368 -1.84 -11.52 3.23
N PHE A 369 -0.94 -10.54 3.23
CA PHE A 369 -0.67 -9.72 4.39
C PHE A 369 -1.89 -8.86 4.70
N GLY A 370 -2.12 -8.61 5.99
CA GLY A 370 -3.15 -7.65 6.37
C GLY A 370 -4.60 -8.12 6.20
N LYS A 371 -4.89 -9.43 6.24
CA LYS A 371 -6.28 -9.96 6.20
C LYS A 371 -7.25 -9.24 7.16
N ASN A 372 -6.74 -8.76 8.29
CA ASN A 372 -7.49 -8.08 9.34
C ASN A 372 -7.28 -6.54 9.38
N LEU A 373 -6.63 -5.94 8.37
CA LEU A 373 -6.37 -4.49 8.34
C LEU A 373 -7.61 -3.64 8.00
N PHE A 374 -8.74 -4.26 7.65
CA PHE A 374 -9.98 -3.60 7.23
C PHE A 374 -11.15 -3.84 8.18
#